data_AF-A0A6I3T479-F1
#
_entry.id   AF-A0A6I3T479-F1
#
_cell.length_a   1.000
_cell.length_b   1.000
_cell.length_c   1.000
_cell.angle_alpha   90.00
_cell.angle_beta   90.00
_cell.angle_gamma   90.00
#
_symmetry.space_group_name_H-M   'P 1'
#
loop_
_entity.id
_entity.type
_entity.pdbx_description
1 polymer ?
#
loop_
_entity_poly.entity_id
_entity_poly.type
_entity_poly.pdbx_seq_one_letter_code
_entity_poly.pdbx_strand_id
1 'polypeptide(L)'
;MTVTTQERRMLVSLRIELAPFPEENRDLQFTVVDKAGTTMNAAVNARPGEFEDLHDTLSRIAAKTAEPTGELPFGQPDQPRVLIGFDGFKPPNYRFHCTIAYPAGDGSFVPTTWIAPVSEASLARLVESLRAVSEAGSGLVEWTAAG
;
A
#
# COMPACT_ATOMS: atom_id res chain seq x y z
N MET A 1 27.50 -13.99 5.18
CA MET A 1 26.39 -13.31 4.48
C MET A 1 25.10 -13.92 4.98
N THR A 2 24.44 -13.27 5.93
CA THR A 2 23.17 -13.75 6.47
C THR A 2 22.09 -13.33 5.49
N VAL A 3 21.54 -14.29 4.73
CA VAL A 3 20.32 -14.07 3.97
C VAL A 3 19.22 -13.93 5.00
N THR A 4 18.83 -12.70 5.34
CA THR A 4 17.57 -12.44 6.04
C THR A 4 16.46 -12.84 5.07
N THR A 5 15.89 -14.02 5.27
CA THR A 5 14.63 -14.42 4.65
C THR A 5 13.61 -13.33 4.99
N GLN A 6 13.28 -12.46 4.03
CA GLN A 6 12.18 -11.52 4.21
C GLN A 6 10.94 -12.34 4.56
N GLU A 7 10.44 -12.15 5.77
CA GLU A 7 9.23 -12.82 6.23
C GLU A 7 8.07 -12.31 5.38
N ARG A 8 7.57 -13.16 4.47
CA ARG A 8 6.40 -12.86 3.65
C ARG A 8 5.16 -13.39 4.35
N ARG A 9 4.26 -12.49 4.72
CA ARG A 9 2.98 -12.81 5.38
C ARG A 9 1.84 -12.73 4.37
N MET A 10 0.76 -13.48 4.61
CA MET A 10 -0.43 -13.40 3.76
C MET A 10 -1.31 -12.23 4.23
N LEU A 11 -1.51 -11.24 3.35
CA LEU A 11 -2.40 -10.12 3.59
C LEU A 11 -3.87 -10.57 3.56
N VAL A 12 -4.68 -10.07 4.48
CA VAL A 12 -6.14 -10.22 4.47
C VAL A 12 -6.81 -8.88 4.20
N SER A 13 -6.39 -7.83 4.89
CA SER A 13 -6.96 -6.49 4.68
C SER A 13 -5.91 -5.39 4.79
N LEU A 14 -6.19 -4.32 4.05
CA LEU A 14 -5.49 -3.05 4.10
C LEU A 14 -6.51 -1.96 4.40
N ARG A 15 -6.16 -1.10 5.35
CA ARG A 15 -6.84 0.15 5.62
C ARG A 15 -5.86 1.30 5.42
N ILE A 16 -6.29 2.34 4.71
CA ILE A 16 -5.53 3.58 4.51
C ILE A 16 -6.44 4.73 4.93
N GLU A 17 -6.03 5.46 5.94
CA GLU A 17 -6.73 6.65 6.42
C GLU A 17 -5.95 7.88 6.01
N LEU A 18 -6.62 8.82 5.35
CA LEU A 18 -6.08 10.11 4.95
C LEU A 18 -6.69 11.20 5.82
N ALA A 19 -5.86 11.82 6.66
CA ALA A 19 -6.29 12.89 7.54
C ALA A 19 -6.60 14.17 6.74
N PRO A 20 -7.58 14.99 7.19
CA PRO A 20 -7.81 16.31 6.62
C PRO A 20 -6.68 17.24 7.05
N PHE A 21 -5.73 17.49 6.14
CA PHE A 21 -4.59 18.38 6.38
C PHE A 21 -4.41 19.34 5.20
N PRO A 22 -3.81 20.54 5.39
CA PRO A 22 -3.42 21.40 4.28
C PRO A 22 -2.54 20.65 3.26
N GLU A 23 -2.75 20.94 1.97
CA GLU A 23 -2.24 20.19 0.81
C GLU A 23 -0.73 19.89 0.80
N GLU A 24 0.04 20.62 1.61
CA GLU A 24 1.51 20.56 1.63
C GLU A 24 2.07 19.28 2.27
N ASN A 25 1.33 18.62 3.17
CA ASN A 25 1.68 17.31 3.74
C ASN A 25 0.42 16.51 4.07
N ARG A 26 0.27 15.33 3.45
CA ARG A 26 -0.85 14.43 3.73
C ARG A 26 -0.42 13.37 4.74
N ASP A 27 -1.04 13.37 5.92
CA ASP A 27 -0.85 12.32 6.91
C ASP A 27 -1.67 11.09 6.52
N LEU A 28 -0.97 9.97 6.29
CA LEU A 28 -1.55 8.68 6.00
C LEU A 28 -1.30 7.71 7.15
N GLN A 29 -2.35 7.01 7.57
CA GLN A 29 -2.25 5.87 8.48
C GLN A 29 -2.58 4.59 7.71
N PHE A 30 -1.57 3.74 7.53
CA PHE A 30 -1.72 2.41 6.99
C PHE A 30 -1.96 1.42 8.12
N THR A 31 -2.92 0.51 7.93
CA THR A 31 -3.19 -0.61 8.83
C THR A 31 -3.32 -1.88 8.01
N VAL A 32 -2.53 -2.88 8.36
CA VAL A 32 -2.40 -4.13 7.62
C VAL A 32 -2.76 -5.28 8.55
N VAL A 33 -3.68 -6.15 8.13
CA VAL A 33 -4.05 -7.36 8.89
C VAL A 33 -3.67 -8.59 8.09
N ASP A 34 -2.93 -9.50 8.72
CA ASP A 34 -2.54 -10.77 8.12
C ASP A 34 -3.48 -11.93 8.44
N LYS A 35 -3.26 -13.07 7.78
CA LYS A 35 -4.08 -14.29 7.95
C LYS A 35 -4.04 -14.87 9.38
N ALA A 36 -3.02 -14.55 10.18
CA ALA A 36 -2.96 -14.95 11.58
C ALA A 36 -3.74 -13.99 12.50
N GLY A 37 -4.32 -12.91 11.96
CA GLY A 37 -4.99 -11.85 12.71
C GLY A 37 -4.03 -10.81 13.28
N THR A 38 -2.75 -10.86 12.93
CA THR A 38 -1.77 -9.87 13.37
C THR A 38 -2.03 -8.57 12.64
N THR A 39 -2.07 -7.48 13.40
CA THR A 39 -2.24 -6.12 12.86
C THR A 39 -0.92 -5.35 12.94
N MET A 40 -0.57 -4.61 11.88
CA MET A 40 0.55 -3.67 11.87
C MET A 40 0.12 -2.31 11.33
N ASN A 41 0.59 -1.23 11.96
CA ASN A 41 0.12 0.13 11.72
C ASN A 41 1.28 1.10 11.43
N ALA A 42 1.31 1.74 10.27
CA ALA A 42 2.33 2.74 9.94
C ALA A 42 1.71 4.11 9.66
N ALA A 43 2.09 5.11 10.44
CA ALA A 43 1.82 6.52 10.16
C ALA A 43 2.97 7.07 9.30
N VAL A 44 2.63 7.69 8.17
CA VAL A 44 3.61 8.27 7.24
C VAL A 44 3.12 9.62 6.73
N ASN A 45 4.05 10.49 6.37
CA ASN A 45 3.75 11.73 5.66
C ASN A 45 3.99 11.51 4.16
N ALA A 46 2.92 11.58 3.39
CA ALA A 46 2.98 11.57 1.94
C ALA A 46 3.26 12.97 1.40
N ARG A 47 4.11 13.05 0.39
CA ARG A 47 4.34 14.28 -0.37
C ARG A 47 3.10 14.62 -1.19
N PRO A 48 2.92 15.90 -1.58
CA PRO A 48 1.86 16.29 -2.49
C PRO A 48 1.88 15.42 -3.77
N GLY A 49 0.75 14.83 -4.12
CA GLY A 49 0.59 13.98 -5.30
C GLY A 49 0.86 12.49 -5.10
N GLU A 50 1.53 12.04 -4.03
CA GLU A 50 1.87 10.61 -3.88
C GLU A 50 0.62 9.71 -3.71
N PHE A 51 -0.43 10.22 -3.07
CA PHE A 51 -1.70 9.48 -2.92
C PHE A 51 -2.46 9.39 -4.26
N GLU A 52 -2.47 10.49 -5.01
CA GLU A 52 -3.03 10.57 -6.36
C GLU A 52 -2.26 9.68 -7.35
N ASP A 53 -0.93 9.66 -7.27
CA ASP A 53 -0.06 8.79 -8.08
C ASP A 53 -0.34 7.30 -7.81
N LEU A 54 -0.65 6.94 -6.57
CA LEU A 54 -1.12 5.59 -6.23
C LEU A 54 -2.45 5.30 -6.92
N HIS A 55 -3.45 6.16 -6.77
CA HIS A 55 -4.74 5.99 -7.46
C HIS A 55 -4.56 5.83 -8.97
N ASP A 56 -3.78 6.70 -9.60
CA ASP A 56 -3.59 6.71 -11.06
C ASP A 56 -2.83 5.48 -11.55
N THR A 57 -1.81 5.06 -10.81
CA THR A 57 -1.06 3.83 -11.14
C THR A 57 -1.96 2.61 -11.04
N LEU A 58 -2.74 2.48 -9.97
CA LEU A 58 -3.64 1.34 -9.80
C LEU A 58 -4.79 1.37 -10.82
N SER A 59 -5.28 2.54 -11.18
CA SER A 59 -6.27 2.73 -12.25
C SER A 59 -5.75 2.22 -13.59
N ARG A 60 -4.50 2.55 -13.95
CA ARG A 60 -3.87 2.06 -15.19
C ARG A 60 -3.65 0.54 -15.17
N ILE A 61 -3.28 -0.04 -14.03
CA ILE A 61 -3.15 -1.50 -13.87
C ILE A 61 -4.52 -2.16 -14.03
N ALA A 62 -5.56 -1.63 -13.38
CA ALA A 62 -6.93 -2.14 -13.47
C ALA A 62 -7.49 -2.05 -14.91
N ALA A 63 -7.17 -0.96 -15.63
CA ALA A 63 -7.53 -0.75 -17.03
C ALA A 63 -6.67 -1.56 -18.01
N LYS A 64 -5.65 -2.29 -17.53
CA LYS A 64 -4.71 -3.08 -18.34
C LYS A 64 -3.91 -2.21 -19.33
N THR A 65 -3.71 -0.94 -19.00
CA THR A 65 -2.93 0.03 -19.80
C THR A 65 -1.53 0.25 -19.25
N ALA A 66 -1.20 -0.33 -18.09
CA ALA A 66 0.14 -0.38 -17.51
C ALA A 66 0.43 -1.76 -16.93
N GLU A 67 1.70 -2.16 -16.92
CA GLU A 67 2.13 -3.37 -16.24
C GLU A 67 2.23 -3.13 -14.73
N PRO A 68 1.83 -4.10 -13.88
CA PRO A 68 2.10 -4.08 -12.45
C PRO A 68 3.59 -4.35 -12.25
N THR A 69 4.39 -3.29 -12.32
CA THR A 69 5.82 -3.34 -12.08
C THR A 69 6.21 -2.21 -11.14
N GLY A 70 6.98 -2.57 -10.11
CA GLY A 70 7.50 -1.64 -9.12
C GLY A 70 6.65 -1.51 -7.86
N GLU A 71 7.12 -0.64 -6.98
CA GLU A 71 6.51 -0.32 -5.69
C GLU A 71 6.44 1.20 -5.55
N LEU A 72 5.33 1.71 -5.04
CA LEU A 72 5.12 3.12 -4.75
C LEU A 72 5.46 3.38 -3.28
N PRO A 73 6.50 4.19 -3.01
CA PRO A 73 6.93 4.47 -1.65
C PRO A 73 6.14 5.61 -1.01
N PHE A 74 5.90 5.49 0.29
CA PHE A 74 5.40 6.52 1.17
C PHE A 74 6.30 6.64 2.41
N GLY A 75 6.38 7.84 2.97
CA GLY A 75 7.10 8.13 4.20
C GLY A 75 8.46 8.79 4.00
N GLN A 76 8.82 9.64 4.97
CA GLN A 76 10.06 10.43 4.96
C GLN A 76 11.23 9.65 5.62
N PRO A 77 12.48 10.13 5.50
CA PRO A 77 13.66 9.38 5.96
C PRO A 77 13.68 8.94 7.43
N ASP A 78 13.02 9.68 8.33
CA ASP A 78 13.00 9.41 9.77
C ASP A 78 11.66 8.84 10.27
N GLN A 79 10.80 8.40 9.34
CA GLN A 79 9.47 7.84 9.61
C GLN A 79 9.42 6.38 9.15
N PRO A 80 8.39 5.61 9.56
CA PRO A 80 8.08 4.36 8.86
C PRO A 80 7.97 4.60 7.36
N ARG A 81 8.39 3.61 6.57
CA ARG A 81 8.21 3.59 5.13
C ARG A 81 7.17 2.56 4.76
N VAL A 82 6.27 2.91 3.86
CA VAL A 82 5.30 1.99 3.28
C VAL A 82 5.55 1.86 1.79
N LEU A 83 5.64 0.64 1.28
CA LEU A 83 5.76 0.36 -0.14
C LEU A 83 4.51 -0.39 -0.59
N ILE A 84 3.81 0.14 -1.59
CA ILE A 84 2.64 -0.51 -2.19
C ILE A 84 2.98 -0.96 -3.60
N GLY A 85 2.91 -2.26 -3.86
CA GLY A 85 3.32 -2.85 -5.12
C GLY A 85 2.31 -3.84 -5.67
N PHE A 86 2.41 -4.08 -6.97
CA PHE A 86 1.71 -5.16 -7.65
C PHE A 86 2.70 -5.88 -8.58
N ASP A 87 2.65 -7.20 -8.63
CA ASP A 87 3.42 -8.02 -9.57
C ASP A 87 2.58 -9.16 -10.17
N GLY A 88 3.04 -9.66 -11.31
CA GLY A 88 2.41 -10.74 -12.05
C GLY A 88 1.44 -10.23 -13.12
N PHE A 89 1.95 -10.05 -14.34
CA PHE A 89 1.17 -9.70 -15.53
C PHE A 89 0.47 -10.93 -16.13
N LYS A 90 -0.42 -11.60 -15.39
CA LYS A 90 -1.36 -12.55 -16.00
C LYS A 90 -2.75 -12.39 -15.41
N PRO A 91 -3.61 -11.57 -16.04
CA PRO A 91 -5.05 -11.61 -15.79
C PRO A 91 -5.54 -13.07 -15.74
N PRO A 92 -6.43 -13.41 -14.81
CA PRO A 92 -7.21 -12.50 -13.95
C PRO A 92 -6.56 -12.18 -12.60
N ASN A 93 -5.33 -12.66 -12.33
CA ASN A 93 -4.76 -12.67 -10.99
C ASN A 93 -3.53 -11.77 -10.89
N TYR A 94 -3.63 -10.74 -10.06
CA TYR A 94 -2.51 -9.90 -9.66
C TYR A 94 -2.00 -10.38 -8.31
N ARG A 95 -0.72 -10.14 -8.01
CA ARG A 95 -0.23 -10.23 -6.65
C ARG A 95 -0.04 -8.82 -6.11
N PHE A 96 -0.69 -8.52 -5.01
CA PHE A 96 -0.50 -7.28 -4.26
C PHE A 96 0.59 -7.46 -3.21
N HIS A 97 1.39 -6.42 -3.03
CA HIS A 97 2.46 -6.34 -2.07
C HIS A 97 2.29 -5.07 -1.24
N CYS A 98 2.39 -5.22 0.08
CA CYS A 98 2.53 -4.11 1.00
C CYS A 98 3.75 -4.39 1.87
N THR A 99 4.68 -3.46 1.96
CA THR A 99 5.81 -3.54 2.89
C THR A 99 5.76 -2.38 3.84
N ILE A 100 5.85 -2.65 5.13
CA ILE A 100 6.07 -1.64 6.16
C ILE A 100 7.48 -1.83 6.71
N ALA A 101 8.28 -0.77 6.69
CA ALA A 101 9.63 -0.79 7.24
C ALA A 101 9.80 0.29 8.31
N TYR A 102 10.18 -0.12 9.53
CA TYR A 102 10.45 0.81 10.63
C TYR A 102 11.94 1.14 10.73
N PRO A 103 12.31 2.37 11.11
CA PRO A 103 13.70 2.72 11.37
C PRO A 103 14.25 1.90 12.56
N ALA A 104 15.44 1.34 12.40
CA ALA A 104 16.11 0.51 13.42
C ALA A 104 16.98 1.32 14.40
N GLY A 105 17.13 2.63 14.19
CA GLY A 105 17.94 3.53 15.02
C GLY A 105 19.42 3.62 14.62
N ASP A 106 19.91 2.75 13.74
CA ASP A 106 21.27 2.75 13.17
C ASP A 106 21.31 3.31 11.72
N GLY A 107 20.22 3.95 11.29
CA GLY A 107 20.02 4.41 9.92
C GLY A 107 19.47 3.34 8.96
N SER A 108 19.35 2.09 9.41
CA SER A 108 18.71 1.01 8.65
C SER A 108 17.20 0.92 8.93
N PHE A 109 16.53 0.08 8.14
CA PHE A 109 15.11 -0.20 8.26
C PHE A 109 14.86 -1.70 8.43
N VAL A 110 13.84 -2.05 9.22
CA VAL A 110 13.38 -3.43 9.42
C VAL A 110 12.08 -3.65 8.65
N PRO A 111 12.12 -4.24 7.44
CA PRO A 111 10.93 -4.44 6.61
C PRO A 111 10.13 -5.68 7.03
N THR A 112 8.81 -5.56 7.00
CA THR A 112 7.85 -6.67 7.00
C THR A 112 7.00 -6.57 5.74
N THR A 113 6.87 -7.67 4.98
CA THR A 113 6.15 -7.68 3.70
C THR A 113 4.94 -8.59 3.77
N TRP A 114 3.78 -8.09 3.35
CA TRP A 114 2.58 -8.88 3.12
C TRP A 114 2.30 -9.00 1.63
N ILE A 115 1.81 -10.17 1.24
CA ILE A 115 1.39 -10.46 -0.13
C ILE A 115 -0.03 -10.98 -0.14
N ALA A 116 -0.79 -10.69 -1.19
CA ALA A 116 -2.06 -11.38 -1.45
C ALA A 116 -2.33 -11.55 -2.94
N PRO A 117 -2.98 -12.67 -3.34
CA PRO A 117 -3.64 -12.72 -4.64
C PRO A 117 -4.79 -11.71 -4.68
N VAL A 118 -4.97 -11.07 -5.83
CA VAL A 118 -5.97 -10.04 -6.06
C VAL A 118 -6.67 -10.31 -7.39
N SER A 119 -7.98 -10.51 -7.32
CA SER A 119 -8.85 -10.53 -8.50
C SER A 119 -9.06 -9.12 -9.08
N GLU A 120 -9.40 -9.03 -10.37
CA GLU A 120 -9.78 -7.77 -11.04
C GLU A 120 -10.87 -7.00 -10.27
N ALA A 121 -11.90 -7.69 -9.77
CA ALA A 121 -12.97 -7.06 -8.99
C ALA A 121 -12.48 -6.50 -7.64
N SER A 122 -11.49 -7.16 -7.02
CA SER A 122 -10.89 -6.65 -5.79
C SER A 122 -10.04 -5.42 -6.05
N LEU A 123 -9.24 -5.42 -7.12
CA LEU A 123 -8.47 -4.24 -7.54
C LEU A 123 -9.38 -3.06 -7.90
N ALA A 124 -10.45 -3.29 -8.66
CA ALA A 124 -11.39 -2.23 -9.04
C ALA A 124 -12.03 -1.56 -7.82
N ARG A 125 -12.39 -2.32 -6.77
CA ARG A 125 -12.89 -1.77 -5.51
C ARG A 125 -11.85 -0.94 -4.77
N LEU A 126 -10.59 -1.35 -4.78
CA LEU A 126 -9.50 -0.57 -4.19
C LEU A 126 -9.34 0.77 -4.92
N VAL A 127 -9.32 0.75 -6.26
CA VAL A 127 -9.22 1.96 -7.09
C VAL A 127 -10.38 2.91 -6.82
N GLU A 128 -11.61 2.40 -6.77
CA GLU A 128 -12.80 3.21 -6.49
C GLU A 128 -12.74 3.88 -5.11
N SER A 129 -12.33 3.14 -4.07
CA SER A 129 -12.18 3.69 -2.72
C SER A 129 -11.08 4.76 -2.66
N LEU A 130 -9.94 4.54 -3.34
CA LEU A 130 -8.87 5.53 -3.44
C LEU A 130 -9.34 6.81 -4.12
N ARG A 131 -10.11 6.68 -5.22
CA ARG A 131 -10.72 7.82 -5.92
C ARG A 131 -11.59 8.64 -4.97
N ALA A 132 -12.53 7.98 -4.28
CA ALA A 132 -13.47 8.65 -3.38
C ALA A 132 -12.75 9.43 -2.27
N VAL A 133 -11.68 8.85 -1.69
CA VAL A 133 -10.87 9.53 -0.67
C VAL A 133 -10.04 10.67 -1.27
N SER A 134 -9.50 10.51 -2.47
CA SER A 134 -8.75 11.56 -3.18
C SER A 134 -9.64 12.77 -3.49
N GLU A 135 -10.84 12.53 -4.05
CA GLU A 135 -11.82 13.59 -4.39
C GLU A 135 -12.35 14.32 -3.15
N ALA A 136 -12.53 13.60 -2.03
CA ALA A 136 -12.94 14.19 -0.75
C ALA A 136 -11.79 14.91 -0.02
N GLY A 137 -10.54 14.69 -0.42
CA GLY A 137 -9.34 15.21 0.23
C GLY A 137 -9.04 14.62 1.61
N SER A 138 -9.92 13.77 2.14
CA SER A 138 -9.77 13.04 3.40
C SER A 138 -10.71 11.83 3.43
N GLY A 139 -10.42 10.85 4.27
CA GLY A 139 -11.32 9.72 4.48
C GLY A 139 -10.60 8.40 4.65
N LEU A 140 -11.35 7.32 4.38
CA LEU A 140 -10.92 5.97 4.68
C LEU A 140 -11.07 5.04 3.48
N VAL A 141 -9.98 4.38 3.13
CA VAL A 141 -10.00 3.20 2.27
C VAL A 141 -9.97 1.98 3.17
N GLU A 142 -11.02 1.17 3.14
CA GLU A 142 -11.02 -0.18 3.70
C GLU A 142 -11.11 -1.20 2.58
N TRP A 143 -10.10 -2.06 2.49
CA TRP A 143 -10.00 -3.03 1.42
C TRP A 143 -9.64 -4.41 1.96
N THR A 144 -10.34 -5.42 1.46
CA THR A 144 -10.04 -6.83 1.74
C THR A 144 -9.46 -7.44 0.47
N ALA A 145 -8.32 -8.10 0.60
CA ALA A 145 -7.75 -8.86 -0.50
C ALA A 145 -8.64 -10.08 -0.77
N ALA A 146 -9.46 -10.02 -1.82
CA ALA A 146 -10.20 -11.18 -2.28
C ALA A 146 -9.28 -12.03 -3.17
N GLY A 147 -8.87 -13.18 -2.64
CA GLY A 147 -8.23 -14.25 -3.39
C GLY A 147 -9.20 -15.10 -4.19
#